data_AF-A0AAF0I4G1-F1
#
_entry.id   AF-A0AAF0I4G1-F1
#
_cell.length_a   1.000
_cell.length_b   1.000
_cell.length_c   1.000
_cell.angle_alpha   90.00
_cell.angle_beta   90.00
_cell.angle_gamma   90.00
#
_symmetry.space_group_name_H-M   'P 1'
#
loop_
_entity.id
_entity.type
_entity.pdbx_description
1 polymer ?
#
loop_
_entity_poly.entity_id
_entity_poly.type
_entity_poly.pdbx_seq_one_letter_code
_entity_poly.pdbx_strand_id
1 'polypeptide(L)'
;MPIHLNLLLFAAAAFLVGELVAVPVFRRIRQIYAPKLEGRPSDQRVALMKGMLERLVLYLGLILGYAVVLAAFGAFKLGTRLQKDSADTVSNDYFLVGNLLSVLIVMGDIILGRLLLGVRPF
;
A
#
# COMPACT_ATOMS: atom_id res chain seq x y z
N MET A 1 -17.47 0.32 25.79
CA MET A 1 -17.53 1.04 24.50
C MET A 1 -16.30 1.92 24.16
N PRO A 2 -15.66 2.68 25.07
CA PRO A 2 -14.59 3.63 24.67
C PRO A 2 -13.26 2.97 24.24
N ILE A 3 -12.99 1.74 24.70
CA ILE A 3 -11.74 1.02 24.42
C ILE A 3 -11.60 0.68 22.93
N HIS A 4 -12.69 0.23 22.29
CA HIS A 4 -12.67 -0.09 20.86
C HIS A 4 -12.54 1.15 19.97
N LEU A 5 -13.12 2.28 20.39
CA LEU A 5 -12.97 3.55 19.68
C LEU A 5 -11.52 4.04 19.72
N ASN A 6 -10.88 4.02 20.89
CA ASN A 6 -9.49 4.44 21.03
C ASN A 6 -8.53 3.57 20.19
N LEU A 7 -8.76 2.26 20.15
CA LEU A 7 -7.98 1.34 19.31
C LEU A 7 -8.16 1.65 17.81
N LEU A 8 -9.39 1.93 17.39
CA LEU A 8 -9.69 2.27 16.01
C LEU A 8 -9.07 3.62 15.60
N LEU A 9 -9.13 4.61 16.48
CA LEU A 9 -8.48 5.91 16.28
C LEU A 9 -6.96 5.77 16.17
N PHE A 10 -6.36 4.92 17.01
CA PHE A 10 -4.93 4.64 16.96
C PHE A 10 -4.53 3.94 15.65
N ALA A 11 -5.28 2.91 15.24
CA ALA A 11 -5.06 2.23 13.96
C ALA A 11 -5.18 3.19 12.76
N ALA A 12 -6.18 4.07 12.78
CA ALA A 12 -6.33 5.11 11.77
C ALA A 12 -5.13 6.08 11.77
N ALA A 13 -4.65 6.50 12.94
CA ALA A 13 -3.47 7.37 13.05
C ALA A 13 -2.20 6.70 12.51
N ALA A 14 -1.97 5.42 12.85
CA ALA A 14 -0.84 4.64 12.34
C ALA A 14 -0.88 4.53 10.81
N PHE A 15 -2.05 4.23 10.24
CA PHE A 15 -2.24 4.20 8.79
C PHE A 15 -1.95 5.56 8.12
N LEU A 16 -2.42 6.66 8.72
CA LEU A 16 -2.17 8.00 8.17
C LEU A 16 -0.68 8.37 8.19
N VAL A 17 0.06 7.99 9.22
CA VAL A 17 1.52 8.15 9.27
C VAL A 17 2.19 7.35 8.16
N GLY A 18 1.76 6.10 7.96
CA GLY A 18 2.20 5.26 6.85
C GLY A 18 1.96 5.89 5.49
N GLU A 19 0.78 6.48 5.27
CA GLU A 19 0.45 7.19 4.02
C GLU A 19 1.30 8.44 3.80
N LEU A 20 1.62 9.19 4.86
CA LEU A 20 2.54 10.32 4.78
C LEU A 20 3.95 9.90 4.33
N VAL A 21 4.38 8.68 4.68
CA VAL A 21 5.65 8.10 4.21
C VAL A 21 5.50 7.50 2.81
N ALA A 22 4.39 6.85 2.49
CA ALA A 22 4.16 6.20 1.21
C ALA A 22 4.19 7.21 0.04
N VAL A 23 3.50 8.35 0.19
CA VAL A 23 3.41 9.36 -0.88
C VAL A 23 4.77 9.82 -1.42
N PRO A 24 5.75 10.27 -0.60
CA PRO A 24 7.06 10.67 -1.10
C PRO A 24 7.85 9.48 -1.67
N VAL A 25 7.75 8.29 -1.06
CA VAL A 25 8.46 7.09 -1.56
C VAL A 25 7.97 6.69 -2.95
N PHE A 26 6.65 6.61 -3.16
CA PHE A 26 6.09 6.27 -4.48
C PHE A 26 6.38 7.34 -5.53
N ARG A 27 6.47 8.62 -5.14
CA ARG A 27 6.93 9.69 -6.04
C ARG A 27 8.38 9.47 -6.48
N ARG A 28 9.28 9.10 -5.56
CA ARG A 28 10.69 8.82 -5.88
C ARG A 28 10.86 7.58 -6.75
N ILE A 29 10.15 6.49 -6.44
CA ILE A 29 10.19 5.28 -7.26
C ILE A 29 9.69 5.55 -8.69
N ARG A 30 8.63 6.35 -8.84
CA ARG A 30 8.15 6.74 -10.17
C ARG A 30 9.21 7.51 -10.96
N GLN A 31 9.96 8.41 -10.33
CA GLN A 31 11.03 9.16 -10.99
C GLN A 31 12.18 8.25 -11.46
N ILE A 32 12.49 7.19 -10.71
CA ILE A 32 13.59 6.27 -11.03
C ILE A 32 13.21 5.32 -12.19
N TYR A 33 12.05 4.68 -12.09
CA TYR A 33 11.69 3.59 -13.00
C TYR A 33 10.81 4.03 -14.18
N ALA A 34 10.14 5.17 -14.06
CA ALA A 34 9.11 5.60 -14.98
C ALA A 34 9.22 7.10 -15.38
N PRO A 35 10.42 7.64 -15.69
CA PRO A 35 10.57 9.06 -16.03
C PRO A 35 9.83 9.45 -17.31
N LYS A 36 9.58 8.50 -18.23
CA LYS A 36 8.84 8.72 -19.49
C LYS A 36 7.32 8.58 -19.35
N LEU A 37 6.80 8.15 -18.19
CA LEU A 37 5.35 8.01 -17.93
C LEU A 37 4.74 9.32 -17.38
N GLU A 38 5.23 10.48 -17.80
CA GLU A 38 4.68 11.80 -17.45
C GLU A 38 3.31 12.01 -18.13
N GLY A 39 2.27 11.42 -17.53
CA GLY A 39 0.86 11.74 -17.79
C GLY A 39 0.41 13.01 -17.06
N ARG A 40 -0.83 13.45 -17.32
CA ARG A 40 -1.39 14.70 -16.79
C ARG A 40 -1.42 14.69 -15.25
N PRO A 41 -1.39 15.85 -14.57
CA PRO A 41 -1.46 15.94 -13.11
C PRO A 41 -2.69 15.24 -12.49
N SER A 42 -3.80 15.13 -13.24
CA SER A 42 -5.00 14.38 -12.87
C SER A 42 -4.72 12.88 -12.71
N ASP A 43 -3.89 12.30 -13.58
CA ASP A 43 -3.61 10.87 -13.61
C ASP A 43 -2.75 10.46 -12.42
N GLN A 44 -1.88 11.38 -11.96
CA GLN A 44 -1.09 11.17 -10.75
C GLN A 44 -1.94 11.12 -9.50
N ARG A 45 -2.94 12.01 -9.35
CA ARG A 45 -3.84 11.97 -8.18
C ARG A 45 -4.65 10.68 -8.15
N VAL A 46 -5.19 10.27 -9.30
CA VAL A 46 -5.94 9.03 -9.43
C VAL A 46 -5.06 7.82 -9.09
N ALA A 47 -3.81 7.79 -9.56
CA ALA A 47 -2.87 6.72 -9.22
C ALA A 47 -2.54 6.66 -7.72
N LEU A 48 -2.32 7.81 -7.08
CA LEU A 48 -2.10 7.88 -5.64
C LEU A 48 -3.33 7.41 -4.86
N MET A 49 -4.53 7.85 -5.23
CA MET A 49 -5.78 7.42 -4.58
C MET A 49 -6.01 5.92 -4.72
N LYS A 50 -5.73 5.34 -5.89
CA LYS A 50 -5.78 3.87 -6.08
C LYS A 50 -4.81 3.16 -5.15
N GLY A 51 -3.56 3.63 -5.07
CA GLY A 51 -2.56 3.07 -4.16
C GLY A 51 -2.94 3.19 -2.68
N MET A 52 -3.55 4.31 -2.27
CA MET A 52 -4.06 4.50 -0.91
C MET A 52 -5.19 3.51 -0.58
N LEU A 53 -6.15 3.35 -1.50
CA LEU A 53 -7.27 2.42 -1.32
C LEU A 53 -6.78 0.97 -1.20
N GLU A 54 -5.86 0.58 -2.07
CA GLU A 54 -5.18 -0.70 -2.06
C GLU A 54 -4.49 -0.99 -0.72
N ARG A 55 -3.70 -0.03 -0.20
CA ARG A 55 -3.04 -0.17 1.10
C ARG A 55 -4.03 -0.17 2.25
N LEU A 56 -5.11 0.60 2.19
CA LEU A 56 -6.17 0.59 3.19
C LEU A 56 -6.82 -0.79 3.30
N VAL A 57 -7.16 -1.43 2.18
CA VAL A 57 -7.72 -2.79 2.16
C VAL A 57 -6.72 -3.78 2.77
N LEU A 58 -5.44 -3.70 2.38
CA LEU A 58 -4.40 -4.57 2.93
C LEU A 58 -4.25 -4.37 4.45
N TYR A 59 -4.21 -3.11 4.90
CA TYR A 59 -4.05 -2.73 6.30
C TYR A 59 -5.22 -3.24 7.16
N LEU A 60 -6.46 -3.01 6.71
CA LEU A 60 -7.66 -3.49 7.38
C LEU A 60 -7.73 -5.02 7.42
N GLY A 61 -7.39 -5.70 6.32
CA GLY A 61 -7.35 -7.15 6.29
C GLY A 61 -6.35 -7.71 7.30
N LEU A 62 -5.13 -7.16 7.33
CA LEU A 62 -4.07 -7.66 8.21
C LEU A 62 -4.30 -7.33 9.69
N ILE A 63 -4.82 -6.14 10.03
CA ILE A 63 -5.12 -5.81 11.44
C ILE A 63 -6.26 -6.66 12.00
N LEU A 64 -7.21 -7.08 11.15
CA LEU A 64 -8.29 -8.01 11.50
C LEU A 64 -7.85 -9.48 11.50
N GLY A 65 -6.58 -9.78 11.13
CA GLY A 65 -6.03 -11.13 11.11
C GLY A 65 -6.31 -11.93 9.84
N TYR A 66 -6.85 -11.30 8.79
CA TYR A 66 -7.15 -11.94 7.51
C TYR A 66 -5.91 -11.98 6.61
N ALA A 67 -4.97 -12.88 6.89
CA ALA A 67 -3.76 -13.07 6.07
C ALA A 67 -4.07 -13.36 4.57
N VAL A 68 -5.24 -13.93 4.27
CA VAL A 68 -5.74 -14.17 2.90
C VAL A 68 -5.78 -12.88 2.05
N VAL A 69 -5.86 -11.70 2.67
CA VAL A 69 -5.82 -10.41 1.96
C VAL A 69 -4.53 -10.24 1.15
N LEU A 70 -3.40 -10.81 1.59
CA LEU A 70 -2.13 -10.76 0.85
C LEU A 70 -2.23 -11.55 -0.46
N ALA A 71 -2.83 -12.74 -0.41
CA ALA A 71 -3.04 -13.58 -1.58
C ALA A 71 -4.05 -12.93 -2.55
N ALA A 72 -5.15 -12.39 -2.03
CA ALA A 72 -6.14 -11.65 -2.83
C ALA A 72 -5.51 -10.42 -3.51
N PHE A 73 -4.70 -9.65 -2.77
CA PHE A 73 -3.99 -8.50 -3.29
C PHE A 73 -3.04 -8.88 -4.44
N GLY A 74 -2.23 -9.93 -4.24
CA GLY A 74 -1.35 -10.45 -5.29
C GLY A 74 -2.13 -10.87 -6.54
N ALA A 75 -3.24 -11.60 -6.35
CA ALA A 75 -4.10 -12.05 -7.44
C ALA A 75 -4.74 -10.88 -8.21
N PHE A 76 -5.28 -9.86 -7.53
CA PHE A 76 -5.84 -8.68 -8.18
C PHE A 76 -4.80 -7.92 -9.00
N LYS A 77 -3.60 -7.76 -8.47
CA LYS A 77 -2.52 -7.07 -9.18
C LYS A 77 -1.97 -7.85 -10.36
N LEU A 78 -1.98 -9.18 -10.30
CA LEU A 78 -1.64 -10.03 -11.44
C LEU A 78 -2.76 -9.97 -12.52
N GLY A 79 -4.02 -10.13 -12.11
CA GLY A 79 -5.18 -10.16 -13.00
C GLY A 79 -5.36 -8.87 -13.82
N THR A 80 -5.04 -7.72 -13.23
CA THR A 80 -5.10 -6.42 -13.94
C THR A 80 -3.97 -6.19 -14.93
N ARG A 81 -2.90 -7.01 -14.90
CA ARG A 81 -1.76 -6.91 -15.83
C ARG A 81 -1.81 -7.89 -16.99
N LEU A 82 -2.37 -9.08 -16.78
CA LEU A 82 -2.56 -10.06 -17.86
C LEU A 82 -3.33 -9.48 -19.06
N GLN A 83 -4.10 -8.41 -18.87
CA GLN A 83 -4.84 -7.71 -19.92
C GLN A 83 -4.05 -6.58 -20.62
N LYS A 84 -2.88 -6.18 -20.09
CA LYS A 84 -2.05 -5.06 -20.56
C LYS A 84 -0.68 -5.47 -21.12
N ASP A 85 -0.26 -6.70 -20.88
CA ASP A 85 1.09 -7.17 -21.21
C ASP A 85 1.20 -7.57 -22.69
N SER A 86 1.68 -6.64 -23.53
CA SER A 86 2.29 -7.00 -24.81
C SER A 86 3.47 -6.09 -25.24
N ALA A 87 3.89 -5.06 -24.48
CA ALA A 87 4.89 -4.12 -25.00
C ALA A 87 5.99 -3.56 -24.05
N ASP A 88 5.82 -3.46 -22.72
CA ASP A 88 6.74 -2.67 -21.89
C ASP A 88 7.28 -3.38 -20.63
N THR A 89 8.52 -3.90 -20.70
CA THR A 89 9.26 -4.50 -19.57
C THR A 89 9.55 -3.52 -18.44
N VAL A 90 9.88 -2.26 -18.77
CA VAL A 90 10.13 -1.18 -17.79
C VAL A 90 8.88 -0.88 -16.95
N SER A 91 7.70 -1.02 -17.55
CA SER A 91 6.43 -0.92 -16.84
C SER A 91 6.32 -2.04 -15.81
N ASN A 92 6.72 -3.27 -16.11
CA ASN A 92 6.49 -4.40 -15.21
C ASN A 92 7.33 -4.33 -13.91
N ASP A 93 8.60 -3.91 -14.02
CA ASP A 93 9.54 -3.79 -12.87
C ASP A 93 9.15 -2.70 -11.88
N TYR A 94 8.82 -1.49 -12.37
CA TYR A 94 8.30 -0.37 -11.56
C TYR A 94 7.18 -0.83 -10.62
N PHE A 95 6.39 -1.74 -11.15
CA PHE A 95 5.04 -2.04 -10.77
C PHE A 95 5.11 -3.27 -9.85
N LEU A 96 6.05 -4.19 -10.06
CA LEU A 96 6.43 -5.23 -9.10
C LEU A 96 7.00 -4.59 -7.83
N VAL A 97 7.98 -3.70 -7.98
CA VAL A 97 8.62 -2.99 -6.85
C VAL A 97 7.58 -2.19 -6.06
N GLY A 98 6.70 -1.45 -6.73
CA GLY A 98 5.64 -0.69 -6.06
C GLY A 98 4.65 -1.57 -5.27
N ASN A 99 4.37 -2.79 -5.73
CA ASN A 99 3.50 -3.72 -5.03
C ASN A 99 4.16 -4.28 -3.77
N LEU A 100 5.40 -4.74 -3.88
CA LEU A 100 6.17 -5.23 -2.74
C LEU A 100 6.36 -4.13 -1.69
N LEU A 101 6.68 -2.91 -2.13
CA LEU A 101 6.79 -1.77 -1.23
C LEU A 101 5.46 -1.46 -0.53
N SER A 102 4.33 -1.53 -1.23
CA SER A 102 3.00 -1.32 -0.61
C SER A 102 2.77 -2.30 0.54
N VAL A 103 3.09 -3.57 0.32
CA VAL A 103 2.97 -4.62 1.35
C VAL A 103 3.93 -4.37 2.51
N LEU A 104 5.19 -4.00 2.22
CA LEU A 104 6.19 -3.68 3.24
C LEU A 104 5.79 -2.49 4.12
N ILE A 105 5.28 -1.40 3.54
CA ILE A 105 4.82 -0.22 4.28
C ILE A 105 3.69 -0.62 5.23
N VAL A 106 2.67 -1.33 4.74
CA VAL A 106 1.52 -1.74 5.56
C VAL A 106 1.94 -2.68 6.69
N MET A 107 2.82 -3.66 6.41
CA MET A 107 3.35 -4.52 7.47
C MET A 107 4.14 -3.72 8.50
N GLY A 108 4.96 -2.77 8.05
CA GLY A 108 5.69 -1.84 8.91
C GLY A 108 4.78 -1.02 9.81
N ASP A 109 3.70 -0.44 9.26
CA ASP A 109 2.71 0.35 10.02
C ASP A 109 2.04 -0.48 11.10
N ILE A 110 1.69 -1.73 10.80
CA ILE A 110 1.07 -2.64 11.77
C ILE A 110 2.06 -3.01 12.88
N ILE A 111 3.31 -3.34 12.53
CA ILE A 111 4.35 -3.68 13.49
C ILE A 111 4.64 -2.48 14.42
N LEU A 112 4.83 -1.30 13.83
CA LEU A 112 5.07 -0.07 14.58
C LEU A 112 3.88 0.27 15.48
N GLY A 113 2.66 0.17 14.97
CA GLY A 113 1.44 0.39 15.74
C GLY A 113 1.32 -0.56 16.93
N ARG A 114 1.61 -1.86 16.73
CA ARG A 114 1.61 -2.85 17.81
C ARG A 114 2.69 -2.56 18.86
N LEU A 115 3.90 -2.18 18.43
CA LEU A 115 5.00 -1.82 19.31
C LEU A 115 4.64 -0.62 20.19
N LEU A 116 4.04 0.42 19.62
CA LEU A 116 3.61 1.62 20.32
C LEU A 116 2.48 1.36 21.32
N LEU A 117 1.59 0.40 21.03
CA LEU A 117 0.53 -0.01 21.95
C LEU A 117 0.99 -1.02 23.02
N GLY A 118 2.24 -1.47 22.99
CA GLY A 118 2.73 -2.52 23.88
C GLY A 118 2.06 -3.88 23.67
N VAL A 119 1.38 -4.08 22.53
CA VAL A 119 0.74 -5.35 22.17
C VAL A 119 1.84 -6.26 21.64
N ARG A 120 2.19 -7.32 22.40
CA ARG A 120 3.26 -8.25 22.02
C ARG A 120 2.95 -8.91 20.66
N PRO A 121 3.95 -9.05 19.77
CA PRO A 121 3.82 -9.93 18.63
C PRO A 121 3.69 -11.37 19.14
N PHE A 122 2.70 -12.11 18.61
CA PHE A 122 2.64 -13.56 18.75
C PHE A 122 3.85 -14.21 18.08
#